data_AF-A0A9Q0JWL9-F1
#
_entry.id   AF-A0A9Q0JWL9-F1
#
_cell.length_a   1.000
_cell.length_b   1.000
_cell.length_c   1.000
_cell.angle_alpha   90.00
_cell.angle_beta   90.00
_cell.angle_gamma   90.00
#
_symmetry.space_group_name_H-M   'P 1'
#
loop_
_entity.id
_entity.type
_entity.pdbx_description
1 polymer ?
#
loop_
_entity_poly.entity_id
_entity_poly.type
_entity_poly.pdbx_seq_one_letter_code
_entity_poly.pdbx_strand_id
1 'polypeptide(L)'
;MGWLGVVFKGNIGQVSDILAIALTTGYLGSLTTFSGWNQKMLQLCIEGHWDLAVIGFFIGTFLVAESITLGVETANAFRWLLGKLSSSLGNANPKSSNWRVNSLKRHLAVLVVLVFMLSCLWGVSGSLLRKQFGDGGSSAQLWFACMVAPPGVWFRWFLARLNGSGLGKKGLMSWMPFGTLIANVAAACVMAALATVMDVVNTQKCDTIATGIQFGFLGCLSTVSTFMAEFYAMRNSSHPWRAHAYALTTILLSFILGTLIYSVPALTKGYG
;
A
#
# COMPACT_ATOMS: atom_id res chain seq x y z
N MET A 1 -1.50 5.57 9.07
CA MET A 1 -2.11 4.30 9.53
C MET A 1 -2.37 4.23 11.03
N GLY A 2 -1.50 4.74 11.92
CA GLY A 2 -1.73 4.64 13.37
C GLY A 2 -3.07 5.18 13.86
N TRP A 3 -3.48 6.36 13.37
CA TRP A 3 -4.78 6.97 13.69
C TRP A 3 -5.96 6.13 13.17
N LEU A 4 -6.18 6.11 11.86
CA LEU A 4 -7.40 5.55 11.27
C LEU A 4 -7.36 4.02 11.14
N GLY A 5 -6.17 3.45 10.95
CA GLY A 5 -5.94 2.02 10.71
C GLY A 5 -5.76 1.18 11.96
N VAL A 6 -5.37 1.79 13.09
CA VAL A 6 -5.13 1.10 14.35
C VAL A 6 -6.06 1.62 15.45
N VAL A 7 -5.92 2.88 15.87
CA VAL A 7 -6.62 3.41 17.06
C VAL A 7 -8.12 3.62 16.84
N PHE A 8 -8.51 4.30 15.75
CA PHE A 8 -9.90 4.69 15.48
C PHE A 8 -10.64 3.73 14.54
N LYS A 9 -9.98 2.69 14.02
CA LYS A 9 -10.59 1.76 13.06
C LYS A 9 -11.90 1.15 13.57
N GLY A 10 -11.93 0.74 14.84
CA GLY A 10 -13.13 0.17 15.47
C GLY A 10 -14.27 1.19 15.61
N ASN A 11 -13.96 2.44 15.99
CA ASN A 11 -14.95 3.51 16.09
C ASN A 11 -15.56 3.85 14.72
N ILE A 12 -14.74 3.88 13.66
CA ILE A 12 -15.22 4.11 12.29
C ILE A 12 -16.09 2.93 11.83
N GLY A 13 -15.69 1.69 12.13
CA GLY A 13 -16.45 0.50 11.81
C GLY A 13 -17.84 0.46 12.46
N GLN A 14 -17.98 0.96 13.70
CA GLN A 14 -19.28 1.10 14.36
C GLN A 14 -20.24 2.02 13.59
N VAL A 15 -19.72 3.00 12.85
CA VAL A 15 -20.51 3.89 11.99
C VAL A 15 -20.75 3.24 10.62
N SER A 16 -19.69 2.76 9.97
CA SER A 16 -19.74 2.07 8.68
C SER A 16 -18.50 1.19 8.45
N ASP A 17 -18.73 -0.11 8.28
CA ASP A 17 -17.69 -1.08 7.92
C ASP A 17 -17.05 -0.76 6.55
N ILE A 18 -17.86 -0.30 5.59
CA ILE A 18 -17.39 0.10 4.24
C ILE A 18 -16.44 1.29 4.33
N LEU A 19 -16.77 2.30 5.15
CA LEU A 19 -15.92 3.47 5.35
C LEU A 19 -14.59 3.09 6.02
N ALA A 20 -14.63 2.23 7.04
CA ALA A 20 -13.42 1.75 7.71
C ALA A 20 -12.50 1.02 6.72
N ILE A 21 -13.03 0.14 5.88
CA ILE A 21 -12.25 -0.57 4.86
C ILE A 21 -11.72 0.40 3.80
N ALA A 22 -12.56 1.32 3.29
CA ALA A 22 -12.17 2.28 2.26
C ALA A 22 -11.03 3.19 2.72
N LEU A 23 -11.07 3.70 3.95
CA LEU A 23 -10.01 4.54 4.49
C LEU A 23 -8.74 3.76 4.83
N THR A 24 -8.88 2.62 5.52
CA THR A 24 -7.72 1.91 6.09
C THR A 24 -7.01 1.01 5.09
N THR A 25 -7.77 0.29 4.28
CA THR A 25 -7.22 -0.62 3.27
C THR A 25 -7.12 0.08 1.92
N GLY A 26 -8.14 0.83 1.50
CA GLY A 26 -8.13 1.54 0.21
C GLY A 26 -7.14 2.71 0.20
N TYR A 27 -7.56 3.85 0.74
CA TYR A 27 -6.84 5.12 0.68
C TYR A 27 -5.44 5.06 1.31
N LEU A 28 -5.35 4.71 2.60
CA LEU A 28 -4.06 4.66 3.30
C LEU A 28 -3.13 3.59 2.72
N GLY A 29 -3.68 2.51 2.16
CA GLY A 29 -2.91 1.49 1.47
C GLY A 29 -2.22 2.03 0.21
N SER A 30 -2.93 2.85 -0.57
CA SER A 30 -2.46 3.42 -1.84
C SER A 30 -1.54 4.64 -1.70
N LEU A 31 -1.48 5.29 -0.53
CA LEU A 31 -0.57 6.43 -0.30
C LEU A 31 0.90 6.02 -0.19
N THR A 32 1.17 4.74 0.08
CA THR A 32 2.52 4.24 0.31
C THR A 32 2.78 3.03 -0.57
N THR A 33 3.90 2.99 -1.27
CA THR A 33 4.27 1.87 -2.13
C THR A 33 5.53 1.18 -1.63
N PHE A 34 5.49 -0.15 -1.53
CA PHE A 34 6.66 -0.95 -1.19
C PHE A 34 7.50 -1.26 -2.44
N SER A 35 6.86 -1.55 -3.58
CA SER A 35 7.57 -1.90 -4.81
C SER A 35 8.49 -0.77 -5.28
N GLY A 36 8.03 0.49 -5.21
CA GLY A 36 8.85 1.65 -5.59
C GLY A 36 10.08 1.82 -4.69
N TRP A 37 9.92 1.60 -3.39
CA TRP A 37 11.03 1.62 -2.44
C TRP A 37 12.05 0.52 -2.77
N ASN A 38 11.60 -0.72 -3.00
CA ASN A 38 12.47 -1.83 -3.39
C ASN A 38 13.19 -1.57 -4.72
N GLN A 39 12.49 -1.04 -5.72
CA GLN A 39 13.08 -0.71 -7.02
C GLN A 39 14.19 0.33 -6.88
N LYS A 40 14.03 1.33 -6.00
CA LYS A 40 15.08 2.32 -5.76
C LYS A 40 16.33 1.71 -5.12
N MET A 41 16.15 0.72 -4.24
CA MET A 41 17.30 -0.01 -3.66
C MET A 41 18.03 -0.83 -4.73
N LEU A 42 17.31 -1.44 -5.68
CA LEU A 42 17.94 -2.15 -6.80
C LEU A 42 18.73 -1.23 -7.73
N GLN A 43 18.20 -0.03 -8.01
CA GLN A 43 18.90 0.99 -8.81
C GLN A 43 20.22 1.42 -8.15
N LEU A 44 20.20 1.69 -6.83
CA LEU A 44 21.43 2.01 -6.10
C LEU A 44 22.49 0.92 -6.22
N CYS A 45 22.10 -0.36 -6.23
CA CYS A 45 23.04 -1.46 -6.45
C CYS A 45 23.66 -1.47 -7.86
N ILE A 46 22.89 -1.12 -8.90
CA ILE A 46 23.40 -1.03 -10.28
C ILE A 46 24.35 0.17 -10.43
N GLU A 47 24.02 1.29 -9.81
CA GLU A 47 24.85 2.50 -9.76
C GLU A 47 26.16 2.31 -8.97
N GLY A 48 26.39 1.14 -8.37
CA GLY A 48 27.58 0.82 -7.57
C GLY A 48 27.49 1.19 -6.09
N HIS A 49 26.37 1.78 -5.66
CA HIS A 49 26.08 2.23 -4.30
C HIS A 49 25.31 1.16 -3.49
N TRP A 50 25.80 -0.08 -3.48
CA TRP A 50 25.16 -1.20 -2.79
C TRP A 50 25.10 -1.01 -1.26
N ASP A 51 26.06 -0.28 -0.70
CA ASP A 51 26.11 0.13 0.70
C ASP A 51 24.92 1.04 1.05
N LEU A 52 24.61 2.02 0.19
CA LEU A 52 23.45 2.89 0.35
C LEU A 52 22.13 2.11 0.22
N ALA A 53 22.07 1.07 -0.61
CA ALA A 53 20.90 0.20 -0.68
C ALA A 53 20.67 -0.56 0.63
N VAL A 54 21.73 -1.12 1.23
CA VAL A 54 21.67 -1.81 2.52
C VAL A 54 21.25 -0.84 3.63
N ILE A 55 21.92 0.32 3.72
CA ILE A 55 21.60 1.37 4.68
C ILE A 55 20.15 1.85 4.47
N GLY A 56 19.71 2.00 3.22
CA GLY A 56 18.36 2.42 2.84
C GLY A 56 17.29 1.45 3.32
N PHE A 57 17.54 0.14 3.29
CA PHE A 57 16.63 -0.84 3.90
C PHE A 57 16.57 -0.72 5.42
N PHE A 58 17.72 -0.57 6.10
CA PHE A 58 17.76 -0.43 7.56
C PHE A 58 17.06 0.85 8.04
N ILE A 59 17.48 2.00 7.50
CA ILE A 59 16.90 3.30 7.85
C ILE A 59 15.44 3.35 7.43
N GLY A 60 15.11 2.90 6.21
CA GLY A 60 13.74 2.90 5.72
C GLY A 60 12.81 2.08 6.61
N THR A 61 13.21 0.85 6.96
CA THR A 61 12.43 -0.02 7.87
C THR A 61 12.27 0.61 9.25
N PHE A 62 13.34 1.18 9.81
CA PHE A 62 13.29 1.88 11.09
C PHE A 62 12.32 3.07 11.06
N LEU A 63 12.44 3.93 10.05
CA LEU A 63 11.58 5.10 9.88
C LEU A 63 10.11 4.73 9.77
N VAL A 64 9.76 3.70 8.98
CA VAL A 64 8.36 3.30 8.81
C VAL A 64 7.80 2.59 10.06
N ALA A 65 8.65 1.87 10.80
CA ALA A 65 8.28 1.24 12.06
C ALA A 65 8.04 2.28 13.18
N GLU A 66 8.88 3.30 13.27
CA GLU A 66 8.68 4.38 14.25
C GLU A 66 7.54 5.32 13.84
N SER A 67 7.33 5.52 12.53
CA SER A 67 6.17 6.30 12.03
C SER A 67 4.83 5.68 12.43
N ILE A 68 4.70 4.34 12.41
CA ILE A 68 3.46 3.70 12.86
C ILE A 68 3.30 3.80 14.38
N THR A 69 4.38 3.64 15.15
CA THR A 69 4.37 3.79 16.62
C THR A 69 3.96 5.21 17.02
N LEU A 70 4.63 6.23 16.50
CA LEU A 70 4.30 7.64 16.75
C LEU A 70 2.86 7.96 16.32
N GLY A 71 2.41 7.39 15.20
CA GLY A 71 1.03 7.52 14.75
C GLY A 71 0.01 6.91 15.72
N VAL A 72 0.34 5.83 16.43
CA VAL A 72 -0.54 5.22 17.44
C VAL A 72 -0.51 6.02 18.75
N GLU A 73 0.67 6.43 19.21
CA GLU A 73 0.84 7.21 20.44
C GLU A 73 0.11 8.55 20.36
N THR A 74 0.31 9.30 19.28
CA THR A 74 -0.37 10.59 19.04
C THR A 74 -1.89 10.43 18.96
N ALA A 75 -2.38 9.35 18.35
CA ALA A 75 -3.81 9.05 18.28
C ALA A 75 -4.40 8.71 19.66
N ASN A 76 -3.67 7.96 20.49
CA ASN A 76 -4.09 7.64 21.85
C ASN A 76 -4.08 8.89 22.75
N ALA A 77 -3.07 9.75 22.64
CA ALA A 77 -3.02 11.03 23.34
C ALA A 77 -4.22 11.91 22.96
N PHE A 78 -4.56 11.97 21.66
CA PHE A 78 -5.74 12.68 21.18
C PHE A 78 -7.04 12.10 21.74
N ARG A 79 -7.19 10.77 21.72
CA ARG A 79 -8.37 10.09 22.29
C ARG A 79 -8.52 10.38 23.79
N TRP A 80 -7.42 10.38 24.53
CA TRP A 80 -7.41 10.74 25.95
C TRP A 80 -7.82 12.19 26.18
N LEU A 81 -7.30 13.12 25.36
CA LEU A 81 -7.64 14.54 25.43
C LEU A 81 -9.13 14.80 25.16
N LEU A 82 -9.71 14.12 24.16
CA LEU A 82 -11.16 14.15 23.90
C LEU A 82 -11.96 13.64 25.10
N GLY A 83 -11.53 12.55 25.73
CA GLY A 83 -12.17 12.01 26.93
C GLY A 83 -12.16 13.00 28.10
N LYS A 84 -11.04 13.71 28.29
CA LYS A 84 -10.89 14.73 29.34
C LYS A 84 -11.75 15.97 29.08
N LEU A 85 -11.87 16.41 27.83
CA LEU A 85 -12.77 17.51 27.46
C LEU A 85 -14.24 17.11 27.66
N SER A 86 -14.60 15.89 27.28
CA SER A 86 -15.96 15.37 27.45
C SER A 86 -16.36 15.23 28.92
N SER A 87 -15.43 14.85 29.80
CA SER A 87 -15.71 14.79 31.25
C SER A 87 -15.78 16.18 31.90
N SER A 88 -15.02 17.16 31.38
CA SER A 88 -15.03 18.54 31.85
C SER A 88 -16.29 19.33 31.45
N LEU A 89 -16.96 18.99 30.34
CA LEU A 89 -18.14 19.71 29.85
C LEU A 89 -19.46 19.32 30.53
N GLY A 90 -19.41 18.46 31.56
CA GLY A 90 -20.61 17.96 32.21
C GLY A 90 -21.27 16.86 31.39
N ASN A 91 -21.58 15.76 32.06
CA ASN A 91 -22.02 14.50 31.48
C ASN A 91 -23.43 14.61 30.88
N ALA A 92 -23.57 15.26 29.73
CA ALA A 92 -24.70 15.00 28.86
C ALA A 92 -24.50 13.58 28.31
N ASN A 93 -25.12 12.58 28.95
CA ASN A 93 -25.16 11.21 28.46
C ASN A 93 -25.32 11.24 26.94
N PRO A 94 -24.28 10.91 26.16
CA PRO A 94 -24.49 10.74 24.75
C PRO A 94 -25.37 9.51 24.68
N LYS A 95 -26.69 9.71 24.46
CA LYS A 95 -27.57 8.64 23.99
C LYS A 95 -26.73 7.93 22.94
N SER A 96 -26.47 6.64 23.14
CA SER A 96 -25.81 5.80 22.15
C SER A 96 -26.76 5.71 20.95
N SER A 97 -26.87 6.80 20.22
CA SER A 97 -27.53 6.81 18.95
C SER A 97 -26.69 5.86 18.11
N ASN A 98 -27.30 4.73 17.78
CA ASN A 98 -26.78 3.78 16.82
C ASN A 98 -26.65 4.52 15.48
N TRP A 99 -25.58 5.28 15.30
CA TRP A 99 -25.22 5.98 14.06
C TRP A 99 -24.75 5.00 12.99
N ARG A 100 -24.94 3.70 13.21
CA ARG A 100 -24.68 2.66 12.23
C ARG A 100 -25.51 2.99 11.00
N VAL A 101 -24.85 3.43 9.94
CA VAL A 101 -25.49 3.83 8.69
C VAL A 101 -25.83 2.59 7.87
N ASN A 102 -26.44 1.59 8.48
CA ASN A 102 -26.73 0.27 7.89
C ASN A 102 -28.10 0.24 7.20
N SER A 103 -28.35 1.20 6.32
CA SER A 103 -29.51 1.12 5.42
C SER A 103 -29.06 0.69 4.04
N LEU A 104 -29.66 -0.38 3.49
CA LEU A 104 -29.41 -0.86 2.13
C LEU A 104 -29.50 0.27 1.10
N LYS A 105 -30.49 1.18 1.26
CA LYS A 105 -30.67 2.35 0.38
C LYS A 105 -29.49 3.32 0.46
N ARG A 106 -28.93 3.55 1.65
CA ARG A 106 -27.76 4.43 1.83
C ARG A 106 -26.48 3.78 1.30
N HIS A 107 -26.28 2.49 1.53
CA HIS A 107 -25.17 1.75 0.93
C HIS A 107 -25.23 1.77 -0.60
N LEU A 108 -26.41 1.56 -1.18
CA LEU A 108 -26.61 1.65 -2.63
C LEU A 108 -26.32 3.07 -3.13
N ALA A 109 -26.81 4.11 -2.45
CA ALA A 109 -26.53 5.49 -2.81
C ALA A 109 -25.03 5.82 -2.77
N VAL A 110 -24.33 5.41 -1.70
CA VAL A 110 -22.87 5.58 -1.58
C VAL A 110 -22.14 4.82 -2.69
N LEU A 111 -22.54 3.58 -2.97
CA LEU A 111 -21.96 2.79 -4.06
C LEU A 111 -22.14 3.48 -5.42
N VAL A 112 -23.36 3.96 -5.72
CA VAL A 112 -23.66 4.69 -6.97
C VAL A 112 -22.78 5.93 -7.08
N VAL A 113 -22.64 6.72 -6.01
CA VAL A 113 -21.77 7.90 -5.98
C VAL A 113 -20.30 7.53 -6.21
N LEU A 114 -19.81 6.47 -5.56
CA LEU A 114 -18.43 5.99 -5.75
C LEU A 114 -18.17 5.48 -7.18
N VAL A 115 -19.10 4.72 -7.75
CA VAL A 115 -19.00 4.23 -9.14
C VAL A 115 -19.08 5.39 -10.13
N PHE A 116 -19.93 6.39 -9.87
CA PHE A 116 -20.01 7.59 -10.69
C PHE A 116 -18.69 8.36 -10.65
N MET A 117 -18.14 8.63 -9.45
CA MET A 117 -16.85 9.30 -9.30
C MET A 117 -15.72 8.54 -9.99
N LEU A 118 -15.67 7.21 -9.85
CA LEU A 118 -14.68 6.37 -10.54
C LEU A 118 -14.84 6.45 -12.07
N SER A 119 -16.07 6.46 -12.57
CA SER A 119 -16.38 6.56 -13.99
C SER A 119 -15.97 7.93 -14.55
N CYS A 120 -16.24 9.01 -13.82
CA CYS A 120 -15.76 10.36 -14.15
C CYS A 120 -14.24 10.42 -14.17
N LEU A 121 -13.57 9.82 -13.17
CA LEU A 121 -12.11 9.76 -13.11
C LEU A 121 -11.53 9.04 -14.33
N TRP A 122 -12.04 7.85 -14.66
CA TRP A 122 -11.62 7.12 -15.85
C TRP A 122 -11.88 7.90 -17.15
N GLY A 123 -13.03 8.56 -17.28
CA GLY A 123 -13.35 9.38 -18.44
C GLY A 123 -12.39 10.56 -18.62
N VAL A 124 -12.11 11.29 -17.54
CA VAL A 124 -11.16 12.42 -17.54
C VAL A 124 -9.74 11.94 -17.81
N SER A 125 -9.28 10.92 -17.09
CA SER A 125 -7.94 10.35 -17.27
C SER A 125 -7.75 9.79 -18.69
N GLY A 126 -8.73 9.08 -19.25
CA GLY A 126 -8.67 8.57 -20.61
C GLY A 126 -8.65 9.66 -21.68
N SER A 127 -9.46 10.71 -21.49
CA SER A 127 -9.48 11.87 -22.40
C SER A 127 -8.16 12.65 -22.39
N LEU A 128 -7.61 12.92 -21.21
CA LEU A 128 -6.34 13.63 -21.06
C LEU A 128 -5.14 12.78 -21.50
N LEU A 129 -5.17 11.47 -21.20
CA LEU A 129 -4.18 10.52 -21.72
C LEU A 129 -4.16 10.56 -23.24
N ARG A 130 -5.32 10.46 -23.91
CA ARG A 130 -5.40 10.50 -25.37
C ARG A 130 -4.81 11.79 -25.95
N LYS A 131 -5.01 12.93 -25.29
CA LYS A 131 -4.47 14.23 -25.73
C LYS A 131 -2.96 14.32 -25.57
N GLN A 132 -2.41 13.80 -24.47
CA GLN A 132 -1.01 14.01 -24.07
C GLN A 132 -0.10 12.80 -24.35
N PHE A 133 -0.64 11.70 -24.89
CA PHE A 133 0.13 10.47 -25.14
C PHE A 133 1.28 10.68 -26.12
N GLY A 134 1.09 11.53 -27.13
CA GLY A 134 2.10 11.84 -28.14
C GLY A 134 3.25 12.68 -27.61
N ASP A 135 3.00 13.49 -26.59
CA ASP A 135 4.01 14.34 -25.96
C ASP A 135 4.93 13.55 -25.03
N GLY A 136 4.48 12.34 -24.62
CA GLY A 136 5.15 11.38 -23.75
C GLY A 136 5.83 11.98 -22.52
N GLY A 137 5.25 13.06 -22.01
CA GLY A 137 5.67 13.71 -20.78
C GLY A 137 5.12 13.00 -19.54
N SER A 138 5.58 13.44 -18.38
CA SER A 138 5.15 12.96 -17.05
C SER A 138 3.63 13.02 -16.85
N SER A 139 2.93 13.90 -17.56
CA SER A 139 1.47 14.03 -17.44
C SER A 139 0.73 12.80 -18.02
N ALA A 140 1.15 12.27 -19.16
CA ALA A 140 0.54 11.08 -19.76
C ALA A 140 0.71 9.84 -18.85
N GLN A 141 1.89 9.70 -18.25
CA GLN A 141 2.18 8.64 -17.28
C GLN A 141 1.23 8.70 -16.08
N LEU A 142 0.98 9.90 -15.53
CA LEU A 142 0.09 10.11 -14.40
C LEU A 142 -1.38 9.84 -14.76
N TRP A 143 -1.85 10.30 -15.91
CA TRP A 143 -3.22 9.99 -16.35
C TRP A 143 -3.44 8.51 -16.54
N PHE A 144 -2.47 7.81 -17.15
CA PHE A 144 -2.54 6.37 -17.27
C PHE A 144 -2.49 5.68 -15.90
N ALA A 145 -1.63 6.13 -14.99
CA ALA A 145 -1.57 5.65 -13.61
C ALA A 145 -2.92 5.76 -12.89
N CYS A 146 -3.63 6.89 -13.02
CA CYS A 146 -4.97 7.06 -12.46
C CYS A 146 -5.99 6.06 -13.00
N MET A 147 -5.86 5.64 -14.27
CA MET A 147 -6.75 4.62 -14.85
C MET A 147 -6.48 3.22 -14.27
N VAL A 148 -5.21 2.86 -14.09
CA VAL A 148 -4.79 1.50 -13.68
C VAL A 148 -4.60 1.32 -12.17
N ALA A 149 -4.66 2.40 -11.39
CA ALA A 149 -4.60 2.36 -9.92
C ALA A 149 -5.74 1.56 -9.25
N PRO A 150 -7.03 1.75 -9.61
CA PRO A 150 -8.14 1.03 -8.97
C PRO A 150 -8.03 -0.50 -9.07
N PRO A 151 -7.70 -1.10 -10.24
CA PRO A 151 -7.40 -2.53 -10.33
C PRO A 151 -6.31 -3.00 -9.36
N GLY A 152 -5.26 -2.21 -9.13
CA GLY A 152 -4.20 -2.54 -8.17
C GLY A 152 -4.74 -2.66 -6.74
N VAL A 153 -5.60 -1.74 -6.33
CA VAL A 153 -6.28 -1.79 -5.02
C VAL A 153 -7.19 -3.01 -4.90
N TRP A 154 -7.94 -3.33 -5.94
CA TRP A 154 -8.85 -4.49 -5.93
C TRP A 154 -8.08 -5.81 -5.82
N PHE A 155 -6.97 -5.94 -6.56
CA PHE A 155 -6.09 -7.10 -6.44
C PHE A 155 -5.49 -7.21 -5.04
N ARG A 156 -4.98 -6.11 -4.47
CA ARG A 156 -4.47 -6.11 -3.09
C ARG A 156 -5.55 -6.50 -2.08
N TRP A 157 -6.75 -5.96 -2.20
CA TRP A 157 -7.88 -6.32 -1.34
C TRP A 157 -8.28 -7.79 -1.48
N PHE A 158 -8.27 -8.32 -2.70
CA PHE A 158 -8.54 -9.73 -2.93
C PHE A 158 -7.47 -10.61 -2.27
N LEU A 159 -6.18 -10.28 -2.44
CA LEU A 159 -5.06 -10.99 -1.82
C LEU A 159 -5.12 -10.91 -0.29
N ALA A 160 -5.52 -9.77 0.29
CA ALA A 160 -5.63 -9.60 1.73
C ALA A 160 -6.58 -10.62 2.41
N ARG A 161 -7.46 -11.29 1.66
CA ARG A 161 -8.28 -12.40 2.17
C ARG A 161 -7.47 -13.63 2.60
N LEU A 162 -6.21 -13.73 2.13
CA LEU A 162 -5.27 -14.78 2.51
C LEU A 162 -4.52 -14.46 3.82
N ASN A 163 -4.63 -13.23 4.33
CA ASN A 163 -4.01 -12.85 5.60
C ASN A 163 -4.70 -13.60 6.74
N GLY A 164 -3.93 -14.34 7.53
CA GLY A 164 -4.46 -15.15 8.63
C GLY A 164 -4.91 -16.56 8.24
N SER A 165 -4.98 -16.91 6.94
CA SER A 165 -5.43 -18.24 6.50
C SER A 165 -4.41 -19.35 6.76
N GLY A 166 -3.12 -19.02 6.81
CA GLY A 166 -2.03 -19.99 6.90
C GLY A 166 -1.87 -20.85 5.64
N LEU A 167 -0.91 -21.76 5.66
CA LEU A 167 -0.58 -22.68 4.56
C LEU A 167 -1.18 -24.07 4.79
N GLY A 168 -1.77 -24.61 3.73
CA GLY A 168 -2.35 -25.95 3.68
C GLY A 168 -3.61 -26.10 4.56
N LYS A 169 -4.18 -27.31 4.58
CA LYS A 169 -5.41 -27.62 5.33
C LYS A 169 -5.28 -27.45 6.85
N LYS A 170 -4.04 -27.46 7.38
CA LYS A 170 -3.74 -27.33 8.81
C LYS A 170 -3.50 -25.87 9.24
N GLY A 171 -3.50 -24.90 8.32
CA GLY A 171 -3.28 -23.48 8.65
C GLY A 171 -1.89 -23.19 9.22
N LEU A 172 -0.84 -23.87 8.73
CA LEU A 172 0.52 -23.66 9.22
C LEU A 172 0.97 -22.21 8.94
N MET A 173 1.63 -21.56 9.89
CA MET A 173 2.01 -20.14 9.78
C MET A 173 0.81 -19.19 9.55
N SER A 174 -0.36 -19.47 10.13
CA SER A 174 -1.50 -18.54 10.14
C SER A 174 -1.18 -17.16 10.72
N TRP A 175 -0.10 -17.02 11.48
CA TRP A 175 0.39 -15.74 11.96
C TRP A 175 0.93 -14.82 10.86
N MET A 176 1.32 -15.36 9.69
CA MET A 176 1.92 -14.57 8.62
C MET A 176 0.86 -13.97 7.68
N PRO A 177 0.92 -12.65 7.39
CA PRO A 177 0.02 -12.01 6.42
C PRO A 177 0.41 -12.32 4.97
N PHE A 178 0.06 -13.52 4.49
CA PHE A 178 0.43 -13.99 3.16
C PHE A 178 -0.10 -13.14 2.02
N GLY A 179 -1.31 -12.60 2.14
CA GLY A 179 -1.89 -11.69 1.14
C GLY A 179 -1.05 -10.43 0.94
N THR A 180 -0.69 -9.75 2.03
CA THR A 180 0.17 -8.55 1.98
C THR A 180 1.57 -8.89 1.47
N LEU A 181 2.14 -10.02 1.92
CA LEU A 181 3.44 -10.51 1.46
C LEU A 181 3.45 -10.75 -0.05
N ILE A 182 2.48 -11.51 -0.56
CA ILE A 182 2.35 -11.82 -1.99
C ILE A 182 2.16 -10.53 -2.79
N ALA A 183 1.30 -9.61 -2.32
CA ALA A 183 1.07 -8.34 -3.00
C ALA A 183 2.35 -7.50 -3.14
N ASN A 184 3.14 -7.37 -2.06
CA ASN A 184 4.39 -6.62 -2.07
C ASN A 184 5.46 -7.27 -2.95
N VAL A 185 5.68 -8.58 -2.80
CA VAL A 185 6.70 -9.32 -3.56
C VAL A 185 6.34 -9.37 -5.04
N ALA A 186 5.08 -9.67 -5.40
CA ALA A 186 4.65 -9.72 -6.79
C ALA A 186 4.75 -8.33 -7.44
N ALA A 187 4.31 -7.27 -6.75
CA ALA A 187 4.43 -5.91 -7.26
C ALA A 187 5.90 -5.50 -7.46
N ALA A 188 6.80 -5.87 -6.55
CA ALA A 188 8.24 -5.62 -6.68
C ALA A 188 8.85 -6.36 -7.88
N CYS A 189 8.47 -7.63 -8.09
CA CYS A 189 8.95 -8.41 -9.24
C CYS A 189 8.47 -7.83 -10.58
N VAL A 190 7.18 -7.48 -10.69
CA VAL A 190 6.65 -6.87 -11.92
C VAL A 190 7.23 -5.48 -12.14
N MET A 191 7.49 -4.71 -11.06
CA MET A 191 8.14 -3.40 -11.16
C MET A 191 9.56 -3.52 -11.72
N ALA A 192 10.34 -4.46 -11.20
CA ALA A 192 11.67 -4.80 -11.70
C ALA A 192 11.65 -5.24 -13.17
N ALA A 193 10.72 -6.11 -13.55
CA ALA A 193 10.57 -6.57 -14.93
C ALA A 193 10.23 -5.42 -15.89
N LEU A 194 9.32 -4.53 -15.49
CA LEU A 194 8.98 -3.35 -16.29
C LEU A 194 10.15 -2.38 -16.43
N ALA A 195 10.96 -2.21 -15.37
CA ALA A 195 12.18 -1.40 -15.44
C ALA A 195 13.17 -1.98 -16.46
N THR A 196 13.39 -3.30 -16.45
CA THR A 196 14.21 -3.96 -17.48
C THR A 196 13.66 -3.75 -18.89
N VAL A 197 12.34 -3.85 -19.07
CA VAL A 197 11.71 -3.65 -20.38
C VAL A 197 11.89 -2.20 -20.87
N MET A 198 11.79 -1.22 -19.97
CA MET A 198 12.05 0.19 -20.30
C MET A 198 13.49 0.38 -20.80
N ASP A 199 14.47 -0.15 -20.06
CA ASP A 199 15.89 -0.02 -20.42
C ASP A 199 16.20 -0.71 -21.76
N VAL A 200 15.58 -1.86 -22.04
CA VAL A 200 15.81 -2.62 -23.29
C VAL A 200 15.11 -2.02 -24.50
N VAL A 201 13.84 -1.62 -24.35
CA VAL A 201 13.03 -1.13 -25.47
C VAL A 201 13.38 0.31 -25.79
N ASN A 202 13.67 1.12 -24.77
CA ASN A 202 14.11 2.51 -24.87
C ASN A 202 13.23 3.34 -25.85
N THR A 203 11.91 3.25 -25.67
CA THR A 203 10.95 4.08 -26.44
C THR A 203 10.03 4.83 -25.51
N GLN A 204 9.74 6.08 -25.85
CA GLN A 204 8.87 6.96 -25.08
C GLN A 204 7.47 6.37 -24.82
N LYS A 205 6.91 5.62 -25.78
CA LYS A 205 5.61 4.94 -25.61
C LYS A 205 5.68 3.82 -24.58
N CYS A 206 6.74 3.01 -24.63
CA CYS A 206 6.98 1.96 -23.65
C CYS A 206 7.13 2.56 -22.26
N ASP A 207 7.95 3.60 -22.11
CA ASP A 207 8.19 4.28 -20.84
C ASP A 207 6.91 4.89 -20.28
N THR A 208 6.09 5.51 -21.14
CA THR A 208 4.80 6.09 -20.72
C THR A 208 3.87 5.02 -20.14
N ILE A 209 3.75 3.88 -20.82
CA ILE A 209 2.89 2.77 -20.38
C ILE A 209 3.46 2.11 -19.12
N ALA A 210 4.74 1.74 -19.14
CA ALA A 210 5.41 1.03 -18.05
C ALA A 210 5.42 1.88 -16.78
N THR A 211 5.76 3.17 -16.89
CA THR A 211 5.75 4.11 -15.76
C THR A 211 4.34 4.30 -15.20
N GLY A 212 3.31 4.39 -16.04
CA GLY A 212 1.93 4.46 -15.57
C GLY A 212 1.47 3.19 -14.85
N ILE A 213 1.89 2.00 -15.30
CA ILE A 213 1.64 0.73 -14.59
C ILE A 213 2.39 0.69 -13.26
N GLN A 214 3.66 1.13 -13.24
CA GLN A 214 4.49 1.19 -12.04
C GLN A 214 3.89 2.12 -10.98
N PHE A 215 3.55 3.36 -11.33
CA PHE A 215 2.98 4.32 -10.40
C PHE A 215 1.52 4.02 -10.03
N GLY A 216 0.70 3.62 -10.98
CA GLY A 216 -0.72 3.37 -10.77
C GLY A 216 -0.96 2.00 -10.14
N PHE A 217 -0.84 0.95 -10.95
CA PHE A 217 -1.25 -0.40 -10.60
C PHE A 217 -0.33 -0.99 -9.51
N LEU A 218 0.99 -1.01 -9.73
CA LEU A 218 1.95 -1.62 -8.79
C LEU A 218 2.11 -0.79 -7.51
N GLY A 219 2.03 0.54 -7.64
CA GLY A 219 1.97 1.47 -6.52
C GLY A 219 0.80 1.21 -5.59
N CYS A 220 -0.39 0.92 -6.13
CA CYS A 220 -1.58 0.60 -5.36
C CYS A 220 -1.71 -0.88 -4.95
N LEU A 221 -1.06 -1.79 -5.67
CA LEU A 221 -1.00 -3.22 -5.36
C LEU A 221 -0.07 -3.50 -4.18
N SER A 222 1.09 -2.85 -4.14
CA SER A 222 1.99 -2.91 -3.00
C SER A 222 1.59 -1.92 -1.91
N THR A 223 2.08 -2.12 -0.69
CA THR A 223 1.81 -1.20 0.42
C THR A 223 2.84 -1.32 1.54
N VAL A 224 3.26 -0.17 2.06
CA VAL A 224 4.05 -0.09 3.30
C VAL A 224 3.14 0.07 4.51
N SER A 225 2.02 0.76 4.35
CA SER A 225 1.17 1.15 5.47
C SER A 225 0.41 -0.04 6.10
N THR A 226 -0.11 -0.98 5.28
CA THR A 226 -0.69 -2.24 5.80
C THR A 226 0.41 -3.14 6.36
N PHE A 227 1.54 -3.26 5.65
CA PHE A 227 2.72 -4.01 6.07
C PHE A 227 3.20 -3.59 7.47
N MET A 228 3.30 -2.28 7.73
CA MET A 228 3.69 -1.74 9.03
C MET A 228 2.61 -1.85 10.11
N ALA A 229 1.33 -1.80 9.75
CA ALA A 229 0.26 -2.06 10.72
C ALA A 229 0.29 -3.52 11.20
N GLU A 230 0.55 -4.48 10.30
CA GLU A 230 0.72 -5.90 10.63
C GLU A 230 2.00 -6.14 11.45
N PHE A 231 3.11 -5.49 11.06
CA PHE A 231 4.35 -5.50 11.84
C PHE A 231 4.13 -4.98 13.27
N TYR A 232 3.47 -3.83 13.42
CA TYR A 232 3.17 -3.23 14.72
C TYR A 232 2.30 -4.16 15.58
N ALA A 233 1.27 -4.79 14.99
CA ALA A 233 0.43 -5.75 15.70
C ALA A 233 1.23 -6.96 16.18
N MET A 234 2.16 -7.47 15.37
CA MET A 234 3.03 -8.59 15.75
C MET A 234 4.07 -8.20 16.81
N ARG A 235 4.67 -7.01 16.72
CA ARG A 235 5.65 -6.48 17.68
C ARG A 235 5.04 -6.35 19.08
N ASN A 236 3.74 -6.07 19.17
CA ASN A 236 3.00 -5.96 20.43
C ASN A 236 2.26 -7.27 20.82
N SER A 237 2.51 -8.38 20.12
CA SER A 237 1.94 -9.69 20.45
C SER A 237 2.84 -10.47 21.40
N SER A 238 2.39 -11.65 21.86
CA SER A 238 3.20 -12.56 22.69
C SER A 238 4.49 -13.06 22.00
N HIS A 239 4.58 -12.92 20.67
CA HIS A 239 5.70 -13.43 19.87
C HIS A 239 6.30 -12.31 18.98
N PRO A 240 6.99 -11.31 19.56
CA PRO A 240 7.44 -10.12 18.84
C PRO A 240 8.45 -10.43 17.71
N TRP A 241 9.19 -11.53 17.82
CA TRP A 241 10.13 -11.98 16.79
C TRP A 241 9.46 -12.18 15.41
N ARG A 242 8.16 -12.51 15.40
CA ARG A 242 7.37 -12.70 14.16
C ARG A 242 7.34 -11.43 13.30
N ALA A 243 7.33 -10.26 13.93
CA ALA A 243 7.34 -8.99 13.22
C ALA A 243 8.64 -8.84 12.41
N HIS A 244 9.79 -9.11 13.04
CA HIS A 244 11.10 -9.03 12.38
C HIS A 244 11.27 -10.10 11.32
N ALA A 245 10.85 -11.34 11.59
CA ALA A 245 10.86 -12.41 10.60
C ALA A 245 10.02 -12.03 9.36
N TYR A 246 8.79 -11.54 9.57
CA TYR A 246 7.91 -11.10 8.49
C TYR A 246 8.51 -9.97 7.66
N ALA A 247 9.08 -8.95 8.32
CA ALA A 247 9.71 -7.84 7.63
C ALA A 247 10.93 -8.29 6.81
N LEU A 248 11.80 -9.10 7.42
CA LEU A 248 12.98 -9.63 6.77
C LEU A 248 12.61 -10.50 5.56
N THR A 249 11.64 -11.41 5.70
CA THR A 249 11.17 -12.25 4.59
C THR A 249 10.63 -11.39 3.43
N THR A 250 9.82 -10.38 3.73
CA THR A 250 9.23 -9.51 2.69
C THR A 250 10.31 -8.73 1.94
N ILE A 251 11.28 -8.17 2.66
CA ILE A 251 12.39 -7.39 2.07
C ILE A 251 13.34 -8.29 1.29
N LEU A 252 13.87 -9.35 1.91
CA LEU A 252 14.85 -10.23 1.26
C LEU A 252 14.27 -10.91 0.03
N LEU A 253 13.04 -11.43 0.11
CA LEU A 253 12.43 -12.11 -1.03
C LEU A 253 12.22 -11.15 -2.21
N SER A 254 11.73 -9.93 -1.94
CA SER A 254 11.54 -8.91 -2.97
C SER A 254 12.86 -8.43 -3.58
N PHE A 255 13.89 -8.25 -2.76
CA PHE A 255 15.18 -7.77 -3.21
C PHE A 255 15.99 -8.83 -3.97
N ILE A 256 15.98 -10.09 -3.52
CA ILE A 256 16.64 -11.20 -4.23
C ILE A 256 15.99 -11.40 -5.59
N LEU A 257 14.66 -11.51 -5.65
CA LEU A 257 13.95 -11.67 -6.93
C LEU A 257 14.14 -10.45 -7.84
N GLY A 258 14.08 -9.24 -7.27
CA GLY A 258 14.36 -8.01 -8.01
C GLY A 258 15.77 -7.96 -8.58
N THR A 259 16.78 -8.40 -7.82
CA THR A 259 18.17 -8.52 -8.29
C THR A 259 18.27 -9.47 -9.48
N LEU A 260 17.61 -10.63 -9.40
CA LEU A 260 17.61 -11.62 -10.49
C LEU A 260 16.89 -11.11 -11.74
N ILE A 261 15.80 -10.34 -11.58
CA ILE A 261 14.97 -9.85 -12.69
C ILE A 261 15.56 -8.59 -13.33
N TYR A 262 16.10 -7.66 -12.53
CA TYR A 262 16.52 -6.33 -12.98
C TYR A 262 18.03 -6.17 -12.97
N SER A 263 18.67 -6.30 -11.80
CA SER A 263 20.10 -6.01 -11.64
C SER A 263 21.00 -6.94 -12.44
N VAL A 264 20.73 -8.25 -12.45
CA VAL A 264 21.54 -9.22 -13.22
C VAL A 264 21.48 -8.93 -14.73
N PRO A 265 20.29 -8.78 -15.37
CA PRO A 265 20.23 -8.39 -16.78
C PRO A 265 20.87 -7.03 -17.07
N ALA A 266 20.65 -6.02 -16.22
CA ALA A 266 21.23 -4.69 -16.41
C ALA A 266 22.77 -4.72 -16.41
N LEU A 267 23.37 -5.43 -15.44
CA LEU A 267 24.83 -5.56 -15.32
C LEU A 267 25.45 -6.43 -16.42
N THR A 268 24.79 -7.54 -16.80
CA THR A 268 25.37 -8.49 -17.77
C THR A 268 25.24 -8.03 -19.22
N LYS A 269 24.20 -7.24 -19.54
CA LYS A 269 23.93 -6.77 -20.89
C LYS A 269 24.22 -5.27 -21.10
N GLY A 270 24.57 -4.54 -20.03
CA GLY A 270 24.95 -3.12 -20.10
C GLY A 270 23.77 -2.20 -20.42
N TYR A 271 22.58 -2.53 -19.93
CA TYR A 271 21.37 -1.69 -20.11
C TYR A 271 21.19 -0.65 -19.00
N GLY A 272 22.06 -0.68 -17.96
CA GLY A 272 22.05 0.24 -16.82
C GLY A 272 23.08 1.34 -16.92
#